data_AF-A0A7C9D112-F1
#
_entry.id   AF-A0A7C9D112-F1
#
_cell.length_a   1.000
_cell.length_b   1.000
_cell.length_c   1.000
_cell.angle_alpha   90.00
_cell.angle_beta   90.00
_cell.angle_gamma   90.00
#
_symmetry.space_group_name_H-M   'P 1'
#
loop_
_entity.id
_entity.type
_entity.pdbx_description
1 polymer ?
#
loop_
_entity_poly.entity_id
_entity_poly.type
_entity_poly.pdbx_seq_one_letter_code
_entity_poly.pdbx_strand_id
1 'polypeptide(L)'
;MAASSSTAQIHFITNNLAAFPGAKKLSFNHHHNNQLSAFVNSKRANSRRFSKGPVLRVVCEKVVGIDLGTTNSAVAAMEGGKPTIITNTEGQRTTPSVVAYTKNGDRLVGQIAKRQAVVNPENTFFSVKRFVGRKMGEVVRNGKEAPP
;
A
#
# COMPACT_ATOMS: atom_id res chain seq x y z
N MET A 1 -20.60 34.57 19.90
CA MET A 1 -19.47 34.35 18.97
C MET A 1 -19.35 32.85 18.72
N ALA A 2 -19.75 32.41 17.51
CA ALA A 2 -19.78 31.00 17.14
C ALA A 2 -18.38 30.55 16.69
N ALA A 3 -17.85 29.48 17.29
CA ALA A 3 -16.64 28.81 16.82
C ALA A 3 -17.05 27.63 15.93
N SER A 4 -16.67 27.70 14.66
CA SER A 4 -16.89 26.68 13.65
C SER A 4 -15.93 25.50 13.86
N SER A 5 -16.43 24.39 14.42
CA SER A 5 -15.70 23.12 14.44
C SER A 5 -15.77 22.46 13.06
N SER A 6 -14.64 22.50 12.34
CA SER A 6 -14.46 21.80 11.07
C SER A 6 -14.27 20.29 11.32
N THR A 7 -15.36 19.54 11.29
CA THR A 7 -15.36 18.07 11.31
C THR A 7 -14.82 17.54 9.98
N ALA A 8 -13.59 17.04 9.96
CA ALA A 8 -13.05 16.34 8.79
C ALA A 8 -13.69 14.94 8.72
N GLN A 9 -14.73 14.80 7.90
CA GLN A 9 -15.32 13.51 7.55
C GLN A 9 -14.38 12.76 6.60
N ILE A 10 -13.89 11.60 7.04
CA ILE A 10 -13.11 10.68 6.22
C ILE A 10 -14.11 9.88 5.37
N HIS A 11 -14.16 10.21 4.08
CA HIS A 11 -14.96 9.49 3.09
C HIS A 11 -14.30 8.14 2.78
N PHE A 12 -14.98 7.04 3.10
CA PHE A 12 -14.65 5.69 2.64
C PHE A 12 -14.99 5.58 1.14
N ILE A 13 -13.97 5.37 0.30
CA ILE A 13 -14.20 5.03 -1.12
C ILE A 13 -14.34 3.51 -1.21
N THR A 14 -15.58 3.05 -1.40
CA THR A 14 -15.90 1.73 -1.94
C THR A 14 -15.78 1.80 -3.47
N ASN A 15 -14.79 1.13 -4.06
CA ASN A 15 -14.77 0.95 -5.50
C ASN A 15 -15.51 -0.34 -5.87
N ASN A 16 -16.71 -0.09 -6.37
CA ASN A 16 -17.61 -0.98 -7.07
C ASN A 16 -16.92 -1.62 -8.29
N LEU A 17 -17.12 -2.92 -8.46
CA LEU A 17 -16.59 -3.75 -9.54
C LEU A 17 -17.50 -3.61 -10.77
N ALA A 18 -17.02 -2.96 -11.83
CA ALA A 18 -17.72 -2.91 -13.11
C ALA A 18 -16.77 -3.20 -14.29
N ALA A 19 -17.09 -4.30 -14.98
CA ALA A 19 -16.99 -4.54 -16.43
C ALA A 19 -15.64 -4.37 -17.15
N PHE A 20 -15.05 -5.50 -17.55
CA PHE A 20 -14.22 -5.60 -18.77
C PHE A 20 -14.84 -6.67 -19.71
N PRO A 21 -15.50 -6.29 -20.82
CA PRO A 21 -15.82 -7.21 -21.90
C PRO A 21 -14.74 -7.12 -22.99
N GLY A 22 -14.10 -8.24 -23.37
CA GLY A 22 -13.25 -8.23 -24.56
C GLY A 22 -12.13 -9.26 -24.73
N ALA A 23 -12.12 -10.39 -24.02
CA ALA A 23 -11.10 -11.43 -24.26
C ALA A 23 -11.34 -12.16 -25.60
N LYS A 24 -10.66 -11.74 -26.67
CA LYS A 24 -10.55 -12.53 -27.92
C LYS A 24 -9.46 -13.60 -27.77
N LYS A 25 -9.86 -14.85 -27.98
CA LYS A 25 -9.04 -16.06 -28.02
C LYS A 25 -8.16 -16.05 -29.28
N LEU A 26 -6.84 -16.05 -29.14
CA LEU A 26 -5.90 -16.33 -30.23
C LEU A 26 -5.37 -17.76 -30.06
N SER A 27 -5.70 -18.63 -31.01
CA SER A 27 -5.09 -19.93 -31.22
C SER A 27 -4.08 -19.78 -32.37
N PHE A 28 -2.86 -20.29 -32.22
CA PHE A 28 -1.92 -20.43 -33.33
C PHE A 28 -1.22 -21.79 -33.26
N ASN A 29 -1.41 -22.54 -34.34
CA ASN A 29 -0.70 -23.77 -34.69
C ASN A 29 0.70 -23.46 -35.24
N HIS A 30 1.58 -24.44 -35.10
CA HIS A 30 2.94 -24.51 -35.67
C HIS A 30 2.95 -24.33 -37.19
N HIS A 31 3.93 -23.57 -37.73
CA HIS A 31 4.68 -23.97 -38.92
C HIS A 31 5.99 -23.18 -39.10
N HIS A 32 6.94 -23.87 -39.70
CA HIS A 32 8.36 -23.59 -39.87
C HIS A 32 8.75 -22.45 -40.83
N ASN A 33 9.95 -21.93 -40.54
CA ASN A 33 11.04 -21.50 -41.45
C ASN A 33 11.07 -20.10 -42.10
N ASN A 34 12.12 -19.39 -41.66
CA ASN A 34 13.19 -18.80 -42.47
C ASN A 34 12.98 -17.40 -43.06
N GLN A 35 13.41 -16.36 -42.31
CA GLN A 35 14.00 -15.13 -42.85
C GLN A 35 15.00 -14.54 -41.81
N LEU A 36 16.15 -15.19 -41.66
CA LEU A 36 17.33 -14.64 -40.98
C LEU A 36 18.16 -13.83 -41.98
N SER A 37 17.92 -12.51 -42.07
CA SER A 37 18.91 -11.56 -42.64
C SER A 37 18.59 -10.07 -42.44
N ALA A 38 17.40 -9.67 -41.99
CA ALA A 38 17.05 -8.24 -41.86
C ALA A 38 17.40 -7.58 -40.51
N PHE A 39 17.90 -8.33 -39.52
CA PHE A 39 17.96 -7.86 -38.13
C PHE A 39 19.30 -7.26 -37.66
N VAL A 40 20.33 -7.22 -38.52
CA VAL A 40 21.68 -6.81 -38.11
C VAL A 40 21.97 -5.32 -38.31
N ASN A 41 21.10 -4.55 -38.99
CA ASN A 41 21.36 -3.13 -39.29
C ASN A 41 20.49 -2.09 -38.57
N SER A 42 19.76 -2.45 -37.50
CA SER A 42 19.06 -1.47 -36.65
C SER A 42 19.84 -1.14 -35.36
N LYS A 43 21.17 -0.99 -35.45
CA LYS A 43 21.99 -0.39 -34.39
C LYS A 43 22.22 1.10 -34.68
N ARG A 44 21.18 1.93 -34.57
CA ARG A 44 21.28 3.38 -34.36
C ARG A 44 19.89 3.95 -34.09
N ALA A 45 19.79 4.78 -33.05
CA ALA A 45 18.59 5.50 -32.60
C ALA A 45 17.52 4.70 -31.85
N ASN A 46 17.78 4.37 -30.58
CA ASN A 46 16.70 4.38 -29.59
C ASN A 46 17.18 4.77 -28.18
N SER A 47 17.89 5.90 -28.08
CA SER A 47 17.96 6.63 -26.81
C SER A 47 16.60 7.31 -26.63
N ARG A 48 15.63 6.59 -26.04
CA ARG A 48 14.36 7.19 -25.59
C ARG A 48 14.70 8.28 -24.58
N ARG A 49 14.77 9.52 -25.07
CA ARG A 49 14.75 10.73 -24.24
C ARG A 49 13.50 10.61 -23.38
N PHE A 50 13.68 10.41 -22.09
CA PHE A 50 12.63 10.60 -21.10
C PHE A 50 12.19 12.06 -21.24
N SER A 51 11.12 12.31 -21.99
CA SER A 51 10.48 13.62 -21.98
C SER A 51 10.07 13.86 -20.52
N LYS A 52 10.60 14.92 -19.91
CA LYS A 52 10.10 15.42 -18.63
C LYS A 52 8.61 15.69 -18.84
N GLY A 53 7.77 14.74 -18.43
CA GLY A 53 6.33 14.92 -18.38
C GLY A 53 5.99 16.11 -17.48
N PRO A 54 4.79 16.67 -17.59
CA PRO A 54 4.38 17.78 -16.75
C PRO A 54 4.60 17.44 -15.27
N VAL A 55 5.28 18.33 -14.55
CA VAL A 55 5.47 18.22 -13.10
C VAL A 55 4.07 18.24 -12.49
N LEU A 56 3.64 17.10 -11.95
CA LEU A 56 2.37 17.00 -11.23
C LEU A 56 2.46 17.95 -10.02
N ARG A 57 1.82 19.11 -10.14
CA ARG A 57 1.65 20.02 -9.02
C ARG A 57 0.61 19.41 -8.09
N VAL A 58 1.07 18.62 -7.12
CA VAL A 58 0.21 18.14 -6.04
C VAL A 58 -0.17 19.36 -5.19
N VAL A 59 -1.39 19.87 -5.38
CA VAL A 59 -1.99 20.84 -4.46
C VAL A 59 -2.70 20.03 -3.39
N CYS A 60 -2.06 19.89 -2.22
CA CYS A 60 -2.66 19.23 -1.06
C CYS A 60 -2.90 20.29 0.01
N GLU A 61 -4.14 20.43 0.46
CA GLU A 61 -4.53 21.46 1.46
C GLU A 61 -3.89 21.20 2.83
N LYS A 62 -3.62 19.94 3.19
CA LYS A 62 -2.96 19.53 4.43
C LYS A 62 -2.10 18.29 4.21
N VAL A 63 -0.80 18.45 4.40
CA VAL A 63 0.16 17.34 4.34
C VAL A 63 0.40 16.83 5.76
N VAL A 64 0.37 15.50 5.92
CA VAL A 64 0.73 14.82 7.16
C VAL A 64 1.97 13.96 6.95
N GLY A 65 2.81 13.87 7.98
CA GLY A 65 3.90 12.90 8.03
C GLY A 65 3.38 11.60 8.65
N ILE A 66 3.57 10.47 7.97
CA ILE A 66 3.19 9.15 8.49
C ILE A 66 4.46 8.31 8.63
N ASP A 67 4.77 7.92 9.86
CA ASP A 67 5.76 6.87 10.12
C ASP A 67 5.03 5.53 10.19
N LEU A 68 5.24 4.70 9.17
CA LEU A 68 4.73 3.34 9.12
C LEU A 68 5.77 2.39 9.67
N GLY A 69 5.93 2.26 10.99
CA GLY A 69 6.91 1.35 11.57
C GLY A 69 6.46 -0.13 11.54
N THR A 70 7.41 -1.05 11.76
CA THR A 70 7.13 -2.49 11.82
C THR A 70 6.22 -2.88 12.99
N THR A 71 6.41 -2.21 14.13
CA THR A 71 5.71 -2.54 15.39
C THR A 71 4.68 -1.46 15.76
N ASN A 72 5.04 -0.19 15.60
CA ASN A 72 4.17 0.95 15.88
C ASN A 72 4.24 1.93 14.72
N SER A 73 3.17 2.68 14.53
CA SER A 73 3.06 3.76 13.55
C SER A 73 2.67 5.07 14.25
N ALA A 74 3.02 6.19 13.64
CA ALA A 74 2.70 7.53 14.14
C ALA A 74 2.30 8.46 12.98
N VAL A 75 1.50 9.48 13.31
CA VAL A 75 1.10 10.51 12.35
C VAL A 75 1.39 11.88 12.95
N ALA A 76 1.96 12.77 12.15
CA ALA A 76 2.25 14.16 12.49
C ALA A 76 1.55 15.11 11.51
N ALA A 77 1.05 16.24 12.02
CA ALA A 77 0.55 17.34 11.22
C ALA A 77 1.27 18.65 11.61
N MET A 78 1.20 19.65 10.74
CA MET A 78 1.71 20.99 11.04
C MET A 78 0.65 21.80 11.78
N GLU A 79 0.92 22.16 13.02
CA GLU A 79 0.08 23.02 13.86
C GLU A 79 0.88 24.24 14.32
N GLY A 80 0.39 25.45 14.06
CA GLY A 80 1.10 26.68 14.44
C GLY A 80 2.52 26.79 13.88
N GLY A 81 2.76 26.22 12.69
CA GLY A 81 4.08 26.20 12.04
C GLY A 81 5.06 25.16 12.61
N LYS A 82 4.63 24.29 13.52
CA LYS A 82 5.47 23.24 14.12
C LYS A 82 4.88 21.85 13.85
N PRO A 83 5.71 20.81 13.66
CA PRO A 83 5.21 19.45 13.55
C PRO A 83 4.73 18.94 14.92
N THR A 84 3.47 18.50 14.99
CA THR A 84 2.84 17.96 16.20
C THR A 84 2.36 16.53 15.92
N ILE A 85 2.60 15.61 16.86
CA ILE A 85 2.08 14.24 16.78
C ILE A 85 0.61 14.22 17.12
N ILE A 86 -0.19 13.59 16.26
CA ILE A 86 -1.63 13.43 16.45
C ILE A 86 -1.87 12.21 17.35
N THR A 87 -2.67 12.39 18.40
CA THR A 87 -3.10 11.27 19.25
C THR A 87 -4.20 10.47 18.55
N ASN A 88 -4.12 9.15 18.63
CA ASN A 88 -5.17 8.28 18.13
C ASN A 88 -6.45 8.36 18.99
N THR A 89 -7.51 7.66 18.58
CA THR A 89 -8.80 7.62 19.29
C THR A 89 -8.72 7.04 20.71
N GLU A 90 -7.62 6.37 21.04
CA GLU A 90 -7.36 5.78 22.37
C GLU A 90 -6.45 6.69 23.22
N GLY A 91 -6.15 7.91 22.75
CA GLY A 91 -5.31 8.89 23.44
C GLY A 91 -3.80 8.63 23.33
N GLN A 92 -3.37 7.66 22.53
CA GLN A 92 -1.96 7.31 22.38
C GLN A 92 -1.32 8.04 21.19
N ARG A 93 -0.03 8.41 21.35
CA ARG A 93 0.76 9.08 20.30
C ARG A 93 1.27 8.13 19.20
N THR A 94 1.18 6.83 19.44
CA THR A 94 1.51 5.79 18.46
C THR A 94 0.41 4.75 18.44
N THR A 95 0.29 4.05 17.31
CA THR A 95 -0.69 2.97 17.13
C THR A 95 0.06 1.69 16.77
N PRO A 96 -0.25 0.54 17.40
CA PRO A 96 0.35 -0.74 16.98
C PRO A 96 0.13 -1.00 15.49
N SER A 97 1.18 -1.41 14.79
CA SER A 97 1.15 -1.82 13.38
C SER A 97 0.58 -3.25 13.26
N VAL A 98 -0.63 -3.41 13.76
CA VAL A 98 -1.35 -4.69 13.86
C VAL A 98 -2.73 -4.51 13.25
N VAL A 99 -3.10 -5.46 12.40
CA VAL A 99 -4.43 -5.55 11.78
C VAL A 99 -4.96 -6.94 12.05
N ALA A 100 -6.25 -7.06 12.36
CA ALA A 100 -6.88 -8.35 12.52
C ALA A 100 -8.27 -8.36 11.91
N TYR A 101 -8.73 -9.54 11.47
CA TYR A 101 -10.08 -9.73 10.98
C TYR A 101 -10.89 -10.57 11.97
N THR A 102 -12.12 -10.14 12.27
CA THR A 102 -13.07 -10.93 13.07
C THR A 102 -13.63 -12.08 12.24
N LYS A 103 -14.28 -13.05 12.89
CA LYS A 103 -14.98 -14.15 12.20
C LYS A 103 -16.10 -13.64 11.28
N ASN A 104 -16.65 -12.47 11.56
CA ASN A 104 -17.70 -11.84 10.77
C ASN A 104 -17.13 -10.99 9.61
N GLY A 105 -15.81 -10.86 9.50
CA GLY A 105 -15.13 -10.08 8.46
C GLY A 105 -14.82 -8.63 8.85
N ASP A 106 -15.10 -8.19 10.07
CA ASP A 106 -14.78 -6.84 10.52
C ASP A 106 -13.27 -6.65 10.65
N ARG A 107 -12.78 -5.48 10.23
CA ARG A 107 -11.36 -5.13 10.34
C ARG A 107 -11.07 -4.36 11.62
N LEU A 108 -10.25 -4.94 12.49
CA LEU A 108 -9.71 -4.31 13.68
C LEU A 108 -8.29 -3.81 13.41
N VAL A 109 -7.90 -2.67 13.98
CA VAL A 109 -6.58 -2.07 13.82
C VAL A 109 -6.08 -1.55 15.17
N GLY A 110 -4.77 -1.53 15.39
CA GLY A 110 -4.17 -0.90 16.58
C GLY A 110 -4.30 -1.74 17.84
N GLN A 111 -4.64 -1.12 18.98
CA GLN A 111 -4.68 -1.84 20.26
C GLN A 111 -5.77 -2.91 20.30
N ILE A 112 -6.92 -2.66 19.67
CA ILE A 112 -8.01 -3.65 19.59
C ILE A 112 -7.52 -4.93 18.89
N ALA A 113 -6.84 -4.79 17.75
CA ALA A 113 -6.26 -5.93 17.05
C ALA A 113 -5.17 -6.62 17.87
N LYS A 114 -4.29 -5.86 18.51
CA LYS A 114 -3.21 -6.39 19.37
C LYS A 114 -3.74 -7.20 20.55
N ARG A 115 -4.82 -6.74 21.21
CA ARG A 115 -5.41 -7.42 22.38
C ARG A 115 -5.92 -8.82 22.06
N GLN A 116 -6.45 -9.03 20.86
CA GLN A 116 -6.98 -10.33 20.47
C GLN A 116 -5.95 -11.25 19.81
N ALA A 117 -4.70 -10.82 19.62
CA ALA A 117 -3.68 -11.59 18.91
C ALA A 117 -3.46 -12.99 19.52
N VAL A 118 -3.62 -13.12 20.85
CA VAL A 118 -3.47 -14.40 21.56
C VAL A 118 -4.65 -15.34 21.29
N VAL A 119 -5.87 -14.80 21.14
CA VAL A 119 -7.09 -15.62 20.98
C VAL A 119 -7.47 -15.84 19.51
N ASN A 120 -6.97 -15.00 18.61
CA ASN A 120 -7.21 -15.06 17.16
C ASN A 120 -5.88 -14.90 16.39
N PRO A 121 -4.88 -15.76 16.62
CA PRO A 121 -3.54 -15.59 16.04
C PRO A 121 -3.55 -15.71 14.51
N GLU A 122 -4.31 -16.67 13.96
CA GLU A 122 -4.35 -16.95 12.52
C GLU A 122 -4.92 -15.80 11.69
N ASN A 123 -5.78 -14.96 12.27
CA ASN A 123 -6.37 -13.80 11.59
C ASN A 123 -5.83 -12.46 12.13
N THR A 124 -4.67 -12.48 12.82
CA THR A 124 -4.00 -11.28 13.33
C THR A 124 -2.62 -11.13 12.69
N PHE A 125 -2.40 -10.00 12.02
CA PHE A 125 -1.24 -9.72 11.21
C PHE A 125 -0.40 -8.60 11.83
N PHE A 126 0.89 -8.86 12.01
CA PHE A 126 1.88 -7.93 12.54
C PHE A 126 3.23 -8.13 11.83
N SER A 127 4.19 -7.23 12.06
CA SER A 127 5.51 -7.28 11.39
C SER A 127 5.46 -7.22 9.85
N VAL A 128 4.33 -6.83 9.26
CA VAL A 128 4.08 -6.85 7.80
C VAL A 128 5.13 -6.05 7.04
N LYS A 129 5.64 -4.95 7.60
CA LYS A 129 6.70 -4.12 7.00
C LYS A 129 7.96 -4.91 6.65
N ARG A 130 8.26 -6.02 7.34
CA ARG A 130 9.42 -6.89 7.04
C ARG A 130 9.29 -7.63 5.71
N PHE A 131 8.08 -7.74 5.17
CA PHE A 131 7.77 -8.47 3.95
C PHE A 131 7.45 -7.55 2.76
N VAL A 132 7.18 -6.27 3.03
CA VAL A 132 6.92 -5.28 1.96
C VAL A 132 8.14 -5.20 1.03
N GLY A 133 7.90 -5.29 -0.27
CA GLY A 133 8.94 -5.25 -1.29
C GLY A 133 9.73 -6.55 -1.49
N ARG A 134 9.45 -7.61 -0.71
CA ARG A 134 10.06 -8.94 -0.90
C ARG A 134 9.25 -9.81 -1.86
N LYS A 135 9.92 -10.72 -2.56
CA LYS A 135 9.26 -11.72 -3.41
C LYS A 135 8.74 -12.88 -2.55
N MET A 136 7.65 -13.51 -2.97
CA MET A 136 7.04 -14.63 -2.23
C MET A 136 8.02 -15.77 -1.94
N GLY A 137 8.90 -16.12 -2.89
CA GLY A 137 9.91 -17.17 -2.69
C GLY A 137 10.93 -16.85 -1.59
N GLU A 138 11.19 -15.57 -1.32
CA GLU A 138 12.11 -15.12 -0.25
C GLU A 138 11.45 -15.16 1.12
N VAL A 139 10.14 -14.95 1.17
CA VAL A 139 9.34 -14.93 2.41
C VAL A 139 9.11 -16.35 2.92
N VAL A 140 8.74 -17.28 2.03
CA VAL A 140 8.44 -18.68 2.41
C VAL A 140 9.66 -19.39 3.01
N ARG A 141 10.88 -19.09 2.52
CA ARG A 141 12.11 -19.68 3.06
C ARG A 141 12.41 -19.26 4.51
N ASN A 142 11.94 -18.08 4.93
CA ASN A 142 12.18 -17.52 6.25
C ASN A 142 10.91 -17.54 7.14
N GLY A 143 9.82 -18.15 6.68
CA GLY A 143 8.50 -18.12 7.32
C GLY A 143 8.38 -18.88 8.65
N LYS A 144 9.47 -19.45 9.17
CA LYS A 144 9.51 -20.13 10.48
C LYS A 144 10.03 -19.25 11.63
N GLU A 145 10.49 -18.03 11.33
CA GLU A 145 11.04 -17.12 12.33
C GLU A 145 10.38 -15.75 12.20
N ALA A 146 9.10 -15.67 12.55
CA ALA A 146 8.58 -14.41 13.08
C ALA A 146 9.04 -14.34 14.55
N PRO A 147 9.87 -13.37 14.96
CA PRO A 147 10.26 -13.26 16.36
C PRO A 147 9.00 -13.07 17.24
N PRO A 148 9.01 -13.60 18.47
CA PRO A 148 7.87 -13.55 19.40
C PRO A 148 7.41 -12.12 19.70
#